data_AF-A0A9X3WQM4-F1
#
_entry.id   AF-A0A9X3WQM4-F1
#
_cell.length_a   1.000
_cell.length_b   1.000
_cell.length_c   1.000
_cell.angle_alpha   90.00
_cell.angle_beta   90.00
_cell.angle_gamma   90.00
#
_symmetry.space_group_name_H-M   'P 1'
#
loop_
_entity.id
_entity.type
_entity.pdbx_description
1 polymer ?
#
loop_
_entity_poly.entity_id
_entity_poly.type
_entity_poly.pdbx_seq_one_letter_code
_entity_poly.pdbx_strand_id
1 'polypeptide(L)' 'MEPIRIEHDDIKKAIQSGHSYIQVGKRKFLLMEVEDVGNDDCYEVTDPEEERHLMAAIHENNPILTEEEIKKMLES' A
#
# COMPACT_ATOMS: atom_id res chain seq x y z
N MET A 1 0.57 3.78 -1.81
CA MET A 1 0.80 5.09 -2.49
C MET A 1 2.26 5.51 -2.32
N GLU A 2 2.88 6.11 -3.34
CA GLU A 2 4.26 6.64 -3.21
C GLU A 2 4.27 8.00 -2.49
N PRO A 3 5.17 8.22 -1.50
CA PRO A 3 5.26 9.50 -0.82
C PRO A 3 5.82 10.58 -1.76
N ILE A 4 5.09 11.70 -1.89
CA ILE A 4 5.54 12.86 -2.66
C ILE A 4 6.49 13.70 -1.79
N ARG A 5 7.75 13.80 -2.21
CA ARG A 5 8.74 14.67 -1.56
C ARG A 5 8.49 16.12 -1.95
N ILE A 6 8.09 16.94 -0.98
CA ILE A 6 7.90 18.38 -1.19
C ILE A 6 9.24 19.11 -0.99
N GLU A 7 9.82 19.59 -2.09
CA GLU A 7 11.11 20.32 -2.05
C GLU A 7 10.98 21.84 -1.90
N HIS A 8 9.75 22.38 -1.93
CA HIS A 8 9.52 23.82 -1.84
C HIS A 8 9.49 24.30 -0.39
N ASP A 9 10.48 25.09 0.01
CA ASP A 9 10.66 25.51 1.41
C ASP A 9 9.50 26.37 1.95
N ASP A 10 8.83 27.15 1.09
CA ASP A 10 7.64 27.91 1.50
C ASP A 10 6.46 27.01 1.87
N ILE A 11 6.34 25.85 1.21
CA ILE A 11 5.30 24.86 1.52
C ILE A 11 5.61 24.19 2.86
N LYS A 12 6.89 23.87 3.12
CA LYS A 12 7.34 23.34 4.42
C LYS A 12 7.03 24.31 5.56
N LYS A 13 7.33 25.61 5.37
CA LYS A 13 7.01 26.65 6.37
C LYS A 13 5.51 26.81 6.60
N ALA A 14 4.70 26.72 5.54
CA ALA A 14 3.24 26.79 5.66
C ALA A 14 2.67 25.61 6.46
N ILE A 15 3.16 24.38 6.21
CA ILE A 15 2.79 23.21 7.01
C ILE A 15 3.19 23.41 8.49
N GLN A 16 4.40 23.91 8.73
CA GLN A 16 4.92 24.16 10.09
C GLN A 16 4.27 25.35 10.82
N SER A 17 3.54 26.21 10.11
CA SER A 17 2.89 27.40 10.69
C SER A 17 1.57 27.11 11.41
N GLY A 18 1.13 25.84 11.44
CA GLY A 18 -0.12 25.42 12.10
C GLY A 18 -1.39 25.76 11.30
N HIS A 19 -1.25 26.11 10.02
CA HIS A 19 -2.38 26.29 9.13
C HIS A 19 -2.83 24.94 8.58
N SER A 20 -4.12 24.62 8.70
CA SER A 20 -4.72 23.38 8.20
C SER A 20 -4.90 23.35 6.68
N TYR A 21 -4.32 24.29 5.93
CA TYR A 21 -4.44 24.34 4.47
C TYR A 21 -3.30 25.11 3.81
N ILE A 22 -3.05 24.83 2.53
CA ILE A 22 -2.23 25.65 1.64
C ILE A 22 -3.09 26.24 0.53
N GLN A 23 -2.73 27.43 0.03
CA GLN A 23 -3.40 28.06 -1.10
C GLN A 23 -2.44 28.15 -2.29
N VAL A 24 -2.86 27.61 -3.43
CA VAL A 24 -2.13 27.72 -4.71
C VAL A 24 -3.03 28.45 -5.70
N GLY A 25 -2.67 29.69 -6.03
CA GLY A 25 -3.50 30.59 -6.84
C GLY A 25 -4.84 30.88 -6.17
N LYS A 26 -5.95 30.48 -6.82
CA LYS A 26 -7.33 30.66 -6.32
C LYS A 26 -7.90 29.41 -5.62
N ARG A 27 -7.12 28.34 -5.45
CA ARG A 27 -7.56 27.07 -4.87
C ARG A 27 -6.93 26.84 -3.50
N LYS A 28 -7.74 26.40 -2.54
CA LYS A 28 -7.31 25.99 -1.21
C LYS A 28 -7.28 24.46 -1.13
N PHE A 29 -6.23 23.92 -0.53
CA PHE A 29 -6.00 22.51 -0.32
C PHE A 29 -5.85 22.26 1.18
N LEU A 30 -6.75 21.46 1.76
CA LEU A 30 -6.70 21.11 3.17
C LEU A 30 -5.51 20.18 3.43
N LEU A 31 -4.70 20.50 4.44
CA LEU A 31 -3.67 19.64 4.98
C LEU A 31 -4.31 18.78 6.07
N MET A 32 -4.22 17.47 5.92
CA MET A 32 -4.73 16.51 6.88
C MET A 32 -3.55 15.64 7.32
N GLU A 33 -3.30 15.60 8.63
CA GLU A 33 -2.38 14.62 9.20
C GLU A 33 -3.05 13.24 9.09
N VAL A 34 -2.33 12.28 8.50
CA VAL A 34 -2.75 10.88 8.48
C VAL A 34 -2.03 10.23 9.65
N GLU A 35 -2.73 10.08 10.76
CA GLU A 35 -2.26 9.27 11.89
C GLU A 35 -2.25 7.81 11.44
N ASP A 36 -1.05 7.29 11.25
CA ASP A 36 -0.75 5.91 10.87
C ASP A 36 -1.32 5.47 9.52
N VAL A 37 -0.45 5.43 8.52
CA VAL A 37 -0.63 4.49 7.41
C VAL A 37 -0.19 3.15 7.99
N GLY A 38 -1.08 2.49 8.75
CA GLY A 38 -0.95 1.05 8.89
C GLY A 38 -0.72 0.52 7.48
N ASN A 39 0.35 -0.26 7.27
CA ASN A 39 0.68 -0.87 5.98
C ASN A 39 -0.37 -1.93 5.60
N ASP A 40 -1.64 -1.70 5.92
CA ASP A 40 -2.76 -2.63 5.80
C ASP A 40 -3.46 -2.45 4.44
N ASP A 41 -2.72 -2.00 3.42
CA ASP A 41 -3.02 -2.37 2.03
C ASP A 41 -2.68 -3.87 1.79
N CYS A 42 -2.24 -4.60 2.82
CA CYS A 42 -2.04 -6.04 2.80
C CYS A 42 -3.35 -6.80 3.06
N TYR A 43 -3.54 -7.91 2.36
CA TYR A 43 -4.60 -8.87 2.65
C TYR A 43 -4.41 -9.43 4.07
N GLU A 44 -5.34 -9.13 4.98
CA GLU A 44 -5.36 -9.71 6.31
C GLU A 44 -5.94 -11.13 6.22
N VAL A 45 -5.09 -12.14 6.45
CA VAL A 45 -5.50 -13.54 6.44
C VAL A 45 -6.18 -13.85 7.77
N THR A 46 -7.50 -13.86 7.79
CA THR A 46 -8.27 -14.11 9.02
C THR A 46 -8.50 -15.58 9.33
N ASP A 47 -8.29 -16.47 8.35
CA ASP A 47 -8.43 -17.92 8.50
C ASP A 47 -7.06 -18.58 8.80
N PRO A 48 -6.89 -19.24 9.96
CA PRO A 48 -5.64 -19.91 10.31
C PRO A 48 -5.23 -21.02 9.31
N GLU A 49 -6.18 -21.67 8.64
CA GLU A 49 -5.83 -22.68 7.63
C GLU A 49 -5.28 -22.03 6.35
N GLU A 50 -5.85 -20.91 5.93
CA GLU A 50 -5.36 -20.12 4.81
C GLU A 50 -3.95 -19.58 5.10
N GLU A 51 -3.73 -19.02 6.30
CA GLU A 51 -2.43 -18.51 6.72
C GLU A 51 -1.37 -19.61 6.64
N ARG A 52 -1.68 -20.81 7.14
CA ARG A 52 -0.77 -21.95 7.09
C ARG A 52 -0.39 -22.33 5.65
N HIS A 53 -1.36 -22.37 4.72
CA HIS A 53 -1.08 -22.70 3.32
C HIS A 53 -0.25 -21.62 2.62
N LEU A 54 -0.55 -20.35 2.87
CA LEU A 54 0.21 -19.22 2.32
C LEU A 54 1.65 -19.23 2.83
N MET A 55 1.84 -19.44 4.13
CA MET A 55 3.18 -19.52 4.73
C MET A 55 3.97 -20.72 4.20
N ALA A 56 3.33 -21.88 4.00
CA ALA A 56 3.98 -23.02 3.36
C ALA A 56 4.40 -22.68 1.91
N ALA A 57 3.54 -22.02 1.13
CA ALA A 57 3.86 -21.60 -0.24
C ALA A 57 4.99 -20.56 -0.32
N ILE A 58 5.21 -19.77 0.73
CA ILE A 58 6.29 -18.77 0.81
C ILE A 58 7.61 -19.41 1.27
N HIS A 59 7.56 -20.29 2.27
CA HIS A 59 8.75 -20.82 2.94
C HIS A 59 9.23 -22.16 2.41
N GLU A 60 8.37 -22.91 1.75
CA GLU A 60 8.71 -24.18 1.13
C GLU A 60 8.96 -24.01 -0.38
N ASN A 61 9.24 -25.12 -1.06
CA ASN A 61 9.56 -25.11 -2.48
C ASN A 61 8.27 -25.02 -3.30
N ASN A 62 7.89 -23.80 -3.69
CA ASN A 62 6.70 -23.52 -4.49
C ASN A 62 7.10 -23.32 -5.97
N PRO A 63 6.95 -24.36 -6.83
CA PRO A 63 7.40 -24.28 -8.22
C PRO A 63 6.54 -23.30 -9.03
N ILE A 64 7.18 -22.49 -9.86
CA ILE A 64 6.49 -21.65 -10.84
C ILE A 64 5.96 -22.58 -11.94
N LEU A 65 4.63 -22.69 -12.02
CA LEU A 65 3.96 -23.48 -13.06
C LEU A 65 3.83 -22.67 -14.35
N THR A 66 3.94 -23.37 -15.48
CA THR A 66 3.62 -22.85 -16.80
C THR A 66 2.10 -22.82 -17.02
N GLU A 67 1.64 -21.99 -17.96
CA GLU A 67 0.21 -21.92 -18.32
C GLU A 67 -0.35 -23.29 -18.76
N GLU A 68 0.45 -24.10 -19.44
CA GLU A 68 0.06 -25.45 -19.86
C GLU A 68 -0.14 -26.39 -18.67
N GLU A 69 0.70 -26.29 -17.64
CA GLU A 69 0.59 -27.07 -16.41
C GLU A 69 -0.64 -26.65 -15.60
N ILE A 70 -0.88 -25.34 -15.47
CA ILE A 70 -2.07 -24.79 -14.81
C ILE A 70 -3.33 -25.27 -15.54
N LYS A 71 -3.35 -25.19 -16.87
CA LYS A 71 -4.50 -25.60 -17.68
C LYS A 71 -4.82 -27.09 -17.49
N LYS A 72 -3.81 -27.96 -17.47
CA LYS A 72 -4.01 -29.40 -17.22
C LYS A 72 -4.61 -29.69 -15.83
N MET A 73 -4.23 -28.92 -14.81
CA MET A 73 -4.77 -29.10 -13.46
C MET A 73 -6.23 -28.66 -13.34
N LEU A 74 -6.65 -27.64 -14.09
CA LEU A 74 -8.02 -27.10 -14.07
C LEU A 74 -9.00 -27.87 -14.96
N GLU A 75 -8.52 -28.58 -15.98
CA GLU A 75 -9.34 -29.36 -16.92
C GLU A 75 -9.58 -30.83 -16.48
N SER A 76 -9.22 -31.19 -15.24
CA SER A 76 -9.41 -32.52 -14.64
C SER A 76 -10.63 -32.56 -13.72
#